data_AF-A0A662L0E3-F1
#
_entry.id   AF-A0A662L0E3-F1
#
_cell.length_a   1.000
_cell.length_b   1.000
_cell.length_c   1.000
_cell.angle_alpha   90.00
_cell.angle_beta   90.00
_cell.angle_gamma   90.00
#
_symmetry.space_group_name_H-M   'P 1'
#
loop_
_entity.id
_entity.type
_entity.pdbx_description
1 polymer ?
#
loop_
_entity_poly.entity_id
_entity_poly.type
_entity_poly.pdbx_seq_one_letter_code
_entity_poly.pdbx_strand_id
1 'polypeptide(L)'
;MPQLYVCPQCGRIFDDNIGECPKCHVRLEVGGPEVIARWLKMLGAGEEDEFVRKFFEESPVVREMKEKIENLRKVIEKIESVDRVNLSDIKESLNNALKMLSNGETERAYETVAKCADVVKEKSVQFKVLQDALKVAERKISEAYEMGGDVSEARKMVELSRKFMEMFDYEKAINYAIKGSLMAEREMAKCVSWHVEIQDWLK
;
A
#
# COMPACT_ATOMS: atom_id res chain seq x y z
N MET A 1 7.38 9.89 29.41
CA MET A 1 7.25 11.20 28.74
C MET A 1 6.86 12.20 29.80
N PRO A 2 7.55 13.36 29.92
CA PRO A 2 7.12 14.42 30.83
C PRO A 2 5.72 14.88 30.44
N GLN A 3 4.81 14.97 31.42
CA GLN A 3 3.45 15.45 31.22
C GLN A 3 3.43 16.96 31.45
N LEU A 4 3.06 17.72 30.42
CA LEU A 4 2.86 19.16 30.54
C LEU A 4 1.46 19.42 31.10
N TYR A 5 1.34 20.45 31.92
CA TYR A 5 0.08 20.89 32.55
C TYR A 5 -0.20 22.34 32.16
N VAL A 6 -1.46 22.68 31.85
CA VAL A 6 -1.82 24.03 31.37
C VAL A 6 -2.92 24.63 32.27
N CYS A 7 -2.76 25.89 32.73
CA CYS A 7 -3.86 26.59 33.42
C CYS A 7 -4.91 26.99 32.39
N PRO A 8 -6.17 26.54 32.45
CA PRO A 8 -7.18 26.94 31.45
C PRO A 8 -7.46 28.45 31.48
N GLN A 9 -7.24 29.11 32.62
CA GLN A 9 -7.58 30.52 32.81
C GLN A 9 -6.46 31.51 32.42
N CYS A 10 -5.19 31.13 32.54
CA CYS A 10 -4.07 32.02 32.16
C CYS A 10 -3.01 31.39 31.24
N GLY A 11 -3.12 30.07 31.01
CA GLY A 11 -2.30 29.21 30.15
C GLY A 11 -0.81 29.34 30.24
N ARG A 12 -0.34 29.60 31.45
CA ARG A 12 0.98 29.13 31.84
C ARG A 12 1.02 27.60 31.72
N ILE A 13 2.11 27.13 31.14
CA ILE A 13 2.47 25.73 31.04
C ILE A 13 3.41 25.40 32.21
N PHE A 14 3.21 24.24 32.80
CA PHE A 14 4.01 23.70 33.89
C PHE A 14 4.52 22.32 33.48
N ASP A 15 5.77 22.03 33.79
CA ASP A 15 6.42 20.73 33.60
C ASP A 15 6.14 19.75 34.73
N ASP A 16 5.65 20.25 35.87
CA ASP A 16 5.28 19.48 37.06
C ASP A 16 3.78 19.59 37.39
N ASN A 17 3.22 18.51 37.96
CA ASN A 17 1.84 18.50 38.44
C ASN A 17 1.73 19.22 39.79
N ILE A 18 1.74 20.55 39.75
CA ILE A 18 1.52 21.40 40.93
C ILE A 18 0.03 21.46 41.34
N GLY A 19 -0.85 20.71 40.68
CA GLY A 19 -2.29 20.63 40.94
C GLY A 19 -3.07 21.87 40.49
N GLU A 20 -2.62 23.06 40.90
CA GLU A 20 -3.28 24.35 40.63
C GLU A 20 -2.27 25.37 40.10
N CYS A 21 -2.76 26.30 39.27
CA CYS A 21 -1.92 27.37 38.78
C CYS A 21 -1.57 28.36 39.92
N PRO A 22 -0.29 28.73 40.12
CA PRO A 22 0.13 29.68 41.17
C PRO A 22 -0.42 31.08 40.97
N LYS A 23 -0.87 31.39 39.75
CA LYS A 23 -1.44 32.69 39.39
C LYS A 23 -2.96 32.70 39.44
N CYS A 24 -3.59 31.63 38.94
CA CYS A 24 -5.05 31.54 38.79
C CYS A 24 -5.74 30.90 40.02
N HIS A 25 -5.03 30.04 40.76
CA HIS A 25 -5.60 29.00 41.64
C HIS A 25 -6.63 28.08 40.96
N VAL A 26 -6.53 27.93 39.64
CA VAL A 26 -7.38 27.02 38.86
C VAL A 26 -6.61 25.72 38.64
N ARG A 27 -7.32 24.60 38.76
CA ARG A 27 -6.77 23.26 38.55
C ARG A 27 -6.17 23.14 37.16
N LEU A 28 -4.94 22.62 37.08
CA LEU A 28 -4.27 22.44 35.81
C LEU A 28 -4.85 21.23 35.08
N GLU A 29 -5.05 21.37 33.77
CA GLU A 29 -5.43 20.26 32.90
C GLU A 29 -4.17 19.60 32.35
N VAL A 30 -4.21 18.27 32.18
CA VAL A 30 -3.13 17.55 31.50
C VAL A 30 -3.10 18.05 30.06
N GLY A 31 -2.01 18.69 29.69
CA GLY A 31 -1.76 19.28 28.39
C GLY A 31 -1.52 18.20 27.34
N GLY A 32 -2.60 17.55 26.90
CA GLY A 32 -2.57 16.81 25.65
C GLY A 32 -2.31 17.75 24.47
N PRO A 33 -1.85 17.23 23.31
CA PRO A 33 -1.59 18.03 22.12
C PRO A 33 -2.79 18.92 21.73
N GLU A 34 -4.01 18.44 21.94
CA GLU A 34 -5.25 19.17 21.67
C GLU A 34 -5.46 20.39 22.57
N VAL A 35 -5.11 20.27 23.87
CA VAL A 35 -5.23 21.37 24.84
C VAL A 35 -4.23 22.47 24.51
N ILE A 36 -3.00 22.09 24.15
CA ILE A 36 -1.94 23.03 23.74
C ILE A 36 -2.32 23.74 22.44
N ALA A 37 -2.83 23.01 21.43
CA ALA A 37 -3.28 23.59 20.16
C ALA A 37 -4.46 24.57 20.34
N ARG A 38 -5.44 24.23 21.20
CA ARG A 38 -6.56 25.13 21.55
C ARG A 38 -6.06 26.40 22.23
N TRP A 39 -5.04 26.30 23.06
CA TRP A 39 -4.47 27.43 23.79
C TRP A 39 -3.67 28.37 22.88
N LEU A 40 -2.87 27.83 21.97
CA LEU A 40 -2.13 28.62 20.98
C LEU A 40 -3.07 29.43 20.09
N LYS A 41 -4.21 28.85 19.68
CA LYS A 41 -5.28 29.58 18.98
C LYS A 41 -5.86 30.73 19.81
N MET A 42 -6.04 30.56 21.13
CA MET A 42 -6.57 31.62 22.00
C MET A 42 -5.57 32.76 22.23
N LEU A 43 -4.27 32.48 22.20
CA LEU A 43 -3.23 33.49 22.39
C LEU A 43 -2.99 34.39 21.16
N GLY A 44 -3.64 34.11 20.03
CA GLY A 44 -3.32 34.78 18.77
C GLY A 44 -1.90 34.46 18.28
N ALA A 45 -1.25 33.45 18.86
CA ALA A 45 -0.10 32.81 18.25
C ALA A 45 -0.63 32.17 16.98
N GLY A 46 -0.42 32.82 15.84
CA GLY A 46 -0.76 32.25 14.55
C GLY A 46 -0.12 30.88 14.42
N GLU A 47 -0.69 30.03 13.57
CA GLU A 47 -0.15 28.71 13.20
C GLU A 47 1.32 28.74 12.69
N GLU A 48 1.92 29.94 12.61
CA GLU A 48 3.28 30.21 12.20
C GLU A 48 4.32 30.19 13.33
N ASP A 49 3.93 30.03 14.60
CA ASP A 49 4.94 29.94 15.68
C ASP A 49 5.81 28.69 15.48
N GLU A 50 7.05 28.92 15.05
CA GLU A 50 8.05 27.91 14.68
C GLU A 50 8.22 26.85 15.78
N PHE A 51 8.03 27.25 17.04
CA PHE A 51 8.09 26.36 18.19
C PHE A 51 7.02 25.28 18.16
N VAL A 52 5.78 25.64 17.83
CA VAL A 52 4.64 24.71 17.79
C VAL A 52 4.82 23.71 16.65
N ARG A 53 5.29 24.18 15.49
CA ARG A 53 5.58 23.32 14.34
C ARG A 53 6.69 22.32 14.67
N LYS A 54 7.80 22.77 15.27
CA LYS A 54 8.89 21.87 15.70
C LYS A 54 8.43 20.85 16.72
N PHE A 55 7.70 21.28 17.75
CA PHE A 55 7.19 20.36 18.77
C PHE A 55 6.27 19.29 18.17
N PHE A 56 5.40 19.69 17.25
CA PHE A 56 4.51 18.76 16.55
C PHE A 56 5.28 17.82 15.60
N GLU A 57 6.28 18.33 14.88
CA GLU A 57 7.14 17.53 13.99
C GLU A 57 7.99 16.51 14.74
N GLU A 58 8.39 16.81 15.98
CA GLU A 58 9.13 15.92 16.87
C GLU A 58 8.23 14.94 17.63
N SER A 59 6.91 15.06 17.50
CA SER A 59 5.96 14.13 18.09
C SER A 59 6.26 12.70 17.64
N PRO A 60 6.36 11.72 18.57
CA PRO A 60 6.60 10.32 18.25
C PRO A 60 5.62 9.77 17.21
N VAL A 61 4.36 10.22 17.25
CA VAL A 61 3.29 9.79 16.33
C VAL A 61 3.57 10.28 14.91
N VAL A 62 3.97 11.55 14.75
CA VAL A 62 4.29 12.13 13.44
C VAL A 62 5.54 11.46 12.86
N ARG A 63 6.54 11.19 13.70
CA ARG A 63 7.75 10.47 13.30
C ARG A 63 7.45 9.05 12.81
N GLU A 64 6.65 8.29 13.56
CA GLU A 64 6.21 6.95 13.16
C GLU A 64 5.45 6.99 11.82
N MET A 65 4.58 7.98 11.63
CA MET A 65 3.83 8.12 10.38
C MET A 65 4.73 8.43 9.19
N LYS A 66 5.68 9.36 9.35
CA LYS A 66 6.67 9.69 8.32
C LYS A 66 7.49 8.45 7.93
N GLU A 67 7.88 7.65 8.91
CA GLU A 67 8.57 6.38 8.66
C GLU A 67 7.70 5.39 7.88
N LYS A 68 6.43 5.23 8.23
CA LYS A 68 5.48 4.38 7.49
C LYS A 68 5.30 4.84 6.04
N ILE A 69 5.16 6.15 5.82
CA ILE A 69 5.04 6.75 4.48
C ILE A 69 6.31 6.45 3.66
N GLU A 70 7.49 6.62 4.26
CA GLU A 70 8.75 6.36 3.58
C GLU A 70 8.94 4.88 3.24
N ASN A 71 8.58 3.99 4.17
CA ASN A 71 8.60 2.55 3.91
C ASN A 71 7.63 2.16 2.78
N LEU A 72 6.43 2.75 2.74
CA LEU A 72 5.48 2.55 1.63
C LEU A 72 6.04 3.07 0.30
N ARG A 73 6.71 4.22 0.27
CA ARG A 73 7.36 4.75 -0.94
C ARG A 73 8.41 3.79 -1.49
N LYS A 74 9.26 3.23 -0.62
CA LYS A 74 10.27 2.23 -1.03
C LYS A 74 9.62 0.96 -1.59
N VAL A 75 8.49 0.54 -1.04
CA VAL A 75 7.73 -0.60 -1.59
C VAL A 75 7.15 -0.26 -2.96
N ILE A 76 6.56 0.93 -3.11
CA ILE A 76 6.03 1.42 -4.39
C ILE A 76 7.14 1.48 -5.45
N GLU A 77 8.31 2.03 -5.13
CA GLU A 77 9.44 2.12 -6.05
C GLU A 77 9.96 0.74 -6.48
N LYS A 78 10.00 -0.22 -5.55
CA LYS A 78 10.32 -1.62 -5.88
C LYS A 78 9.30 -2.21 -6.84
N ILE A 79 8.00 -2.03 -6.60
CA ILE A 79 6.94 -2.50 -7.50
C ILE A 79 7.08 -1.81 -8.87
N GLU A 80 7.30 -0.50 -8.93
CA GLU A 80 7.47 0.22 -10.20
C GLU A 80 8.68 -0.26 -11.01
N SER A 81 9.80 -0.52 -10.35
CA SER A 81 11.05 -0.95 -11.02
C SER A 81 10.96 -2.37 -11.59
N VAL A 82 10.23 -3.27 -10.93
CA VAL A 82 10.08 -4.66 -11.39
C VAL A 82 8.91 -4.78 -12.37
N ASP A 83 7.82 -4.05 -12.13
CA ASP A 83 6.50 -4.43 -12.64
C ASP A 83 5.90 -3.39 -13.60
N ARG A 84 6.62 -2.28 -13.87
CA ARG A 84 6.16 -1.14 -14.70
C ARG A 84 4.80 -0.57 -14.28
N VAL A 85 4.37 -0.80 -13.04
CA VAL A 85 3.05 -0.39 -12.54
C VAL A 85 3.00 1.12 -12.36
N ASN A 86 2.03 1.79 -12.97
CA ASN A 86 1.84 3.20 -12.67
C ASN A 86 1.14 3.36 -11.31
N LEU A 87 1.88 3.80 -10.30
CA LEU A 87 1.38 4.09 -8.95
C LEU A 87 1.46 5.59 -8.63
N SER A 88 1.39 6.45 -9.65
CA SER A 88 1.41 7.92 -9.52
C SER A 88 0.38 8.44 -8.53
N ASP A 89 -0.84 7.90 -8.59
CA ASP A 89 -1.98 8.38 -7.80
C ASP A 89 -1.78 8.07 -6.30
N ILE A 90 -1.12 6.96 -6.00
CA ILE A 90 -0.75 6.58 -4.63
C ILE A 90 0.37 7.50 -4.13
N LYS A 91 1.37 7.80 -4.96
CA LYS A 91 2.44 8.76 -4.59
C LYS A 91 1.87 10.15 -4.30
N GLU A 92 0.93 10.62 -5.11
CA GLU A 92 0.22 11.88 -4.87
C GLU A 92 -0.56 11.84 -3.56
N SER A 93 -1.29 10.75 -3.30
CA SER A 93 -2.03 10.54 -2.06
C SER A 93 -1.12 10.54 -0.82
N LEU A 94 0.07 9.92 -0.92
CA LEU A 94 1.08 9.94 0.14
C LEU A 94 1.67 11.35 0.35
N ASN A 95 1.87 12.13 -0.72
CA ASN A 95 2.27 13.54 -0.62
C ASN A 95 1.20 14.38 0.08
N ASN A 96 -0.08 14.12 -0.22
CA ASN A 96 -1.20 14.79 0.44
C ASN A 96 -1.28 14.40 1.93
N ALA A 97 -1.04 13.14 2.27
CA ALA A 97 -0.95 12.70 3.67
C ALA A 97 0.18 13.42 4.43
N LEU A 98 1.34 13.66 3.80
CA LEU A 98 2.42 14.45 4.41
C LEU A 98 1.99 15.91 4.66
N LYS A 99 1.26 16.53 3.73
CA LYS A 99 0.72 17.88 3.93
C LYS A 99 -0.30 17.91 5.07
N MET A 100 -1.18 16.91 5.17
CA MET A 100 -2.12 16.76 6.28
C MET A 100 -1.40 16.66 7.62
N LEU A 101 -0.30 15.89 7.69
CA LEU A 101 0.54 15.83 8.90
C LEU A 101 1.13 17.20 9.23
N SER A 102 1.66 17.94 8.26
CA SER A 102 2.20 19.29 8.49
C SER A 102 1.14 20.30 8.96
N ASN A 103 -0.13 20.07 8.64
CA ASN A 103 -1.27 20.89 9.08
C ASN A 103 -1.85 20.45 10.43
N GLY A 104 -1.31 19.41 11.06
CA GLY A 104 -1.85 18.87 12.31
C GLY A 104 -3.02 17.90 12.15
N GLU A 105 -3.44 17.57 10.93
CA GLU A 105 -4.55 16.67 10.63
C GLU A 105 -4.11 15.19 10.70
N THR A 106 -3.67 14.72 11.87
CA THR A 106 -3.07 13.38 12.06
C THR A 106 -4.01 12.23 11.72
N GLU A 107 -5.27 12.31 12.12
CA GLU A 107 -6.26 11.25 11.93
C GLU A 107 -6.54 11.03 10.44
N ARG A 108 -6.78 12.11 9.70
CA ARG A 108 -6.99 12.08 8.24
C ARG A 108 -5.75 11.59 7.49
N ALA A 109 -4.56 12.00 7.94
CA ALA A 109 -3.33 11.50 7.39
C ALA A 109 -3.20 9.99 7.60
N TYR A 110 -3.51 9.49 8.81
CA TYR A 110 -3.48 8.06 9.12
C TYR A 110 -4.44 7.27 8.23
N GLU A 111 -5.69 7.71 8.10
CA GLU A 111 -6.67 7.07 7.22
C GLU A 111 -6.20 7.03 5.76
N THR A 112 -5.61 8.13 5.28
CA THR A 112 -5.08 8.21 3.91
C THR A 112 -3.93 7.23 3.71
N VAL A 113 -3.00 7.16 4.66
CA VAL A 113 -1.87 6.21 4.63
C VAL A 113 -2.36 4.76 4.70
N ALA A 114 -3.34 4.46 5.55
CA ALA A 114 -3.94 3.13 5.65
C ALA A 114 -4.60 2.71 4.33
N LYS A 115 -5.40 3.58 3.72
CA LYS A 115 -6.00 3.34 2.39
C LYS A 115 -4.93 3.10 1.33
N CYS A 116 -3.86 3.89 1.30
CA CYS A 116 -2.74 3.67 0.38
C CYS A 116 -2.07 2.32 0.61
N ALA A 117 -1.86 1.93 1.87
CA ALA A 117 -1.25 0.64 2.22
C ALA A 117 -2.11 -0.54 1.76
N ASP A 118 -3.43 -0.47 1.93
CA ASP A 118 -4.37 -1.50 1.48
C ASP A 118 -4.36 -1.64 -0.04
N VAL A 119 -4.37 -0.54 -0.78
CA VAL A 119 -4.30 -0.56 -2.26
C VAL A 119 -2.96 -1.14 -2.74
N VAL A 120 -1.84 -0.73 -2.15
CA VAL A 120 -0.51 -1.27 -2.50
C VAL A 120 -0.45 -2.78 -2.22
N LYS A 121 -1.00 -3.22 -1.08
CA LYS A 121 -1.06 -4.63 -0.71
C LYS A 121 -1.92 -5.43 -1.69
N GLU A 122 -3.11 -4.94 -2.03
CA GLU A 122 -4.00 -5.58 -3.00
C GLU A 122 -3.31 -5.74 -4.36
N LYS A 123 -2.70 -4.67 -4.89
CA LYS A 123 -1.99 -4.69 -6.17
C LYS A 123 -0.79 -5.63 -6.15
N SER A 124 -0.03 -5.66 -5.06
CA SER A 124 1.09 -6.59 -4.89
C SER A 124 0.63 -8.06 -4.90
N VAL A 125 -0.51 -8.36 -4.26
CA VAL A 125 -1.09 -9.72 -4.27
C VAL A 125 -1.58 -10.08 -5.67
N GLN A 126 -2.34 -9.21 -6.34
CA GLN A 126 -2.84 -9.45 -7.70
C GLN A 126 -1.68 -9.71 -8.67
N PHE A 127 -0.62 -8.92 -8.56
CA PHE A 127 0.57 -9.10 -9.39
C PHE A 127 1.28 -10.43 -9.16
N LYS A 128 1.48 -10.81 -7.89
CA LYS A 128 2.09 -12.11 -7.55
C LYS A 128 1.26 -13.27 -8.11
N VAL A 129 -0.06 -13.22 -7.95
CA VAL A 129 -0.98 -14.23 -8.51
C VAL A 129 -0.86 -14.31 -10.03
N LEU A 130 -0.76 -13.17 -10.71
CA LEU A 130 -0.54 -13.13 -12.15
C LEU A 130 0.81 -13.74 -12.56
N GLN A 131 1.89 -13.43 -11.86
CA GLN A 131 3.21 -14.02 -12.14
C GLN A 131 3.19 -15.54 -12.00
N ASP A 132 2.56 -16.05 -10.95
CA ASP A 132 2.44 -17.49 -10.72
C ASP A 132 1.57 -18.14 -11.80
N ALA A 133 0.46 -17.50 -12.19
CA ALA A 133 -0.40 -17.96 -13.28
C ALA A 133 0.33 -18.00 -14.63
N LEU A 134 1.12 -16.97 -14.95
CA LEU A 134 1.93 -16.91 -16.17
C LEU A 134 2.99 -18.03 -16.19
N LYS A 135 3.72 -18.23 -15.08
CA LYS A 135 4.69 -19.33 -14.96
C LYS A 135 4.05 -20.70 -15.18
N VAL A 136 2.88 -20.92 -14.58
CA VAL A 136 2.14 -22.19 -14.76
C VAL A 136 1.67 -22.34 -16.21
N ALA A 137 1.13 -21.29 -16.83
CA ALA A 137 0.70 -21.31 -18.21
C ALA A 137 1.87 -21.59 -19.18
N GLU A 138 2.99 -20.90 -19.02
CA GLU A 138 4.19 -21.09 -19.83
C GLU A 138 4.78 -22.49 -19.71
N ARG A 139 4.87 -23.03 -18.48
CA ARG A 139 5.32 -24.40 -18.25
C ARG A 139 4.43 -25.41 -18.98
N LYS A 140 3.10 -25.33 -18.83
CA LYS A 140 2.18 -26.25 -19.52
C LYS A 140 2.22 -26.11 -21.03
N ILE A 141 2.43 -24.89 -21.55
CA ILE A 141 2.64 -24.67 -22.98
C ILE A 141 3.92 -25.35 -23.47
N SER A 142 5.01 -25.31 -22.70
CA SER A 142 6.26 -26.02 -23.04
C SER A 142 6.04 -27.52 -23.07
N GLU A 143 5.41 -28.08 -22.02
CA GLU A 143 5.10 -29.51 -21.92
C GLU A 143 4.21 -29.96 -23.10
N ALA A 144 3.13 -29.23 -23.40
CA ALA A 144 2.25 -29.52 -24.53
C ALA A 144 2.98 -29.50 -25.88
N TYR A 145 3.89 -28.55 -26.06
CA TYR A 145 4.69 -28.43 -27.29
C TYR A 145 5.68 -29.58 -27.44
N GLU A 146 6.35 -29.99 -26.35
CA GLU A 146 7.27 -31.14 -26.33
C GLU A 146 6.56 -32.46 -26.65
N MET A 147 5.28 -32.57 -26.29
CA MET A 147 4.41 -33.70 -26.66
C MET A 147 3.87 -33.63 -28.09
N GLY A 148 4.25 -32.60 -28.88
CA GLY A 148 3.81 -32.42 -30.26
C GLY A 148 2.41 -31.81 -30.42
N GLY A 149 1.82 -31.24 -29.35
CA GLY A 149 0.53 -30.57 -29.41
C GLY A 149 0.59 -29.18 -30.06
N ASP A 150 -0.50 -28.74 -30.70
CA ASP A 150 -0.60 -27.39 -31.27
C ASP A 150 -0.90 -26.33 -30.20
N VAL A 151 0.15 -25.65 -29.74
CA VAL A 151 0.07 -24.64 -28.67
C VAL A 151 -0.21 -23.21 -29.17
N SER A 152 -0.58 -23.03 -30.44
CA SER A 152 -0.72 -21.70 -31.05
C SER A 152 -1.76 -20.82 -30.34
N GLU A 153 -2.92 -21.37 -29.99
CA GLU A 153 -3.96 -20.63 -29.28
C GLU A 153 -3.59 -20.33 -27.82
N ALA A 154 -2.99 -21.30 -27.12
CA ALA A 154 -2.54 -21.12 -25.75
C ALA A 154 -1.51 -19.98 -25.63
N ARG A 155 -0.56 -19.90 -26.58
CA ARG A 155 0.41 -18.80 -26.66
C ARG A 155 -0.26 -17.45 -26.90
N LYS A 156 -1.28 -17.37 -27.77
CA LYS A 156 -2.05 -16.14 -27.99
C LYS A 156 -2.73 -15.66 -26.71
N MET A 157 -3.27 -16.57 -25.89
CA MET A 157 -3.90 -16.21 -24.62
C MET A 157 -2.90 -15.66 -23.61
N VAL A 158 -1.72 -16.29 -23.48
CA VAL A 158 -0.64 -15.77 -22.62
C VAL A 158 -0.16 -14.40 -23.10
N GLU A 159 -0.07 -14.19 -24.42
CA GLU A 159 0.31 -12.89 -24.97
C GLU A 159 -0.73 -11.80 -24.69
N LEU A 160 -2.03 -12.12 -24.82
CA LEU A 160 -3.10 -11.22 -24.39
C LEU A 160 -3.02 -10.91 -22.89
N SER A 161 -2.71 -11.91 -22.06
CA SER A 161 -2.49 -11.71 -20.62
C SER A 161 -1.39 -10.68 -20.36
N ARG A 162 -0.25 -10.74 -21.07
CA ARG A 162 0.83 -9.76 -20.93
C ARG A 162 0.40 -8.35 -21.36
N LYS A 163 -0.39 -8.22 -22.43
CA LYS A 163 -0.95 -6.92 -22.85
C LYS A 163 -1.88 -6.33 -21.79
N PHE A 164 -2.74 -7.15 -21.17
CA PHE A 164 -3.60 -6.68 -20.08
C PHE A 164 -2.80 -6.32 -18.81
N MET A 165 -1.69 -7.01 -18.56
CA MET A 165 -0.75 -6.65 -17.50
C MET A 165 -0.13 -5.26 -17.72
N GLU A 166 0.29 -4.94 -18.95
CA GLU A 166 0.81 -3.61 -19.32
C GLU A 166 -0.23 -2.50 -19.17
N MET A 167 -1.51 -2.84 -19.28
CA MET A 167 -2.65 -1.93 -19.02
C MET A 167 -3.10 -1.93 -17.56
N PHE A 168 -2.41 -2.63 -16.67
CA PHE A 168 -2.74 -2.78 -15.23
C PHE A 168 -4.11 -3.41 -14.95
N ASP A 169 -4.68 -4.13 -15.90
CA ASP A 169 -5.91 -4.89 -15.76
C ASP A 169 -5.59 -6.34 -15.35
N TYR A 170 -5.18 -6.49 -14.08
CA TYR A 170 -4.71 -7.76 -13.54
C TYR A 170 -5.77 -8.85 -13.56
N GLU A 171 -7.04 -8.50 -13.36
CA GLU A 171 -8.14 -9.47 -13.36
C GLU A 171 -8.27 -10.10 -14.75
N LYS A 172 -8.30 -9.30 -15.82
CA LYS A 172 -8.32 -9.85 -17.18
C LYS A 172 -7.03 -10.60 -17.49
N ALA A 173 -5.88 -10.07 -17.09
CA ALA A 173 -4.60 -10.73 -17.30
C ALA A 173 -4.59 -12.15 -16.70
N ILE A 174 -4.94 -12.29 -15.41
CA ILE A 174 -5.02 -13.58 -14.71
C ILE A 174 -5.96 -14.55 -15.45
N ASN A 175 -7.15 -14.06 -15.85
CA ASN A 175 -8.11 -14.88 -16.60
C ASN A 175 -7.55 -15.38 -17.93
N TYR A 176 -6.81 -14.56 -18.67
CA TYR A 176 -6.17 -14.97 -19.92
C TYR A 176 -5.01 -15.94 -19.69
N ALA A 177 -4.20 -15.75 -18.64
CA ALA A 177 -3.15 -16.69 -18.27
C ALA A 177 -3.74 -18.08 -17.93
N ILE A 178 -4.80 -18.13 -17.12
CA ILE A 178 -5.50 -19.37 -16.78
C ILE A 178 -6.07 -20.04 -18.05
N LYS A 179 -6.72 -19.26 -18.94
CA LYS A 179 -7.23 -19.78 -20.22
C LYS A 179 -6.11 -20.39 -21.07
N GLY A 180 -4.96 -19.73 -21.18
CA GLY A 180 -3.79 -20.26 -21.88
C GLY A 180 -3.32 -21.60 -21.28
N SER A 181 -3.27 -21.67 -19.95
CA SER A 181 -2.92 -22.91 -19.23
C SER A 181 -3.90 -24.06 -19.54
N LEU A 182 -5.21 -23.80 -19.47
CA LEU A 182 -6.26 -24.79 -19.75
C LEU A 182 -6.25 -25.25 -21.21
N MET A 183 -5.95 -24.36 -22.15
CA MET A 183 -5.80 -24.73 -23.57
C MET A 183 -4.61 -25.67 -23.78
N ALA A 184 -3.46 -25.39 -23.17
CA ALA A 184 -2.30 -26.26 -23.23
C ALA A 184 -2.59 -27.66 -22.63
N GLU A 185 -3.32 -27.73 -21.52
CA GLU A 185 -3.76 -29.01 -20.93
C GLU A 185 -4.64 -29.84 -21.86
N ARG A 186 -5.56 -29.18 -22.60
CA ARG A 186 -6.40 -29.88 -23.57
C ARG A 186 -5.57 -30.50 -24.68
N GLU A 187 -4.55 -29.81 -25.18
CA GLU A 187 -3.67 -30.37 -26.21
C GLU A 187 -2.82 -31.52 -25.66
N MET A 188 -2.29 -31.40 -24.44
CA MET A 188 -1.62 -32.53 -23.78
C MET A 188 -2.52 -33.76 -23.67
N ALA A 189 -3.77 -33.58 -23.24
CA ALA A 189 -4.73 -34.69 -23.10
C ALA A 189 -5.01 -35.38 -24.45
N LYS A 190 -5.08 -34.63 -25.55
CA LYS A 190 -5.22 -35.22 -26.90
C LYS A 190 -3.99 -36.08 -27.24
N CYS A 191 -2.78 -35.57 -27.03
CA CYS A 191 -1.54 -36.31 -27.31
C CYS A 191 -1.47 -37.62 -26.50
N VAL A 192 -1.85 -37.58 -25.22
CA VAL A 192 -1.88 -38.79 -24.37
C VAL A 192 -2.90 -39.81 -24.88
N SER A 193 -4.11 -39.36 -25.23
CA SER A 193 -5.16 -40.24 -25.78
C SER A 193 -4.69 -40.98 -27.03
N TRP A 194 -4.09 -40.25 -27.97
CA TRP A 194 -3.54 -40.84 -29.20
C TRP A 194 -2.44 -41.86 -28.92
N HIS A 195 -1.59 -41.61 -27.92
CA HIS A 195 -0.52 -42.54 -27.57
C HIS A 195 -1.06 -43.87 -27.03
N VAL A 196 -2.13 -43.83 -26.23
CA VAL A 196 -2.79 -45.04 -25.70
C VAL A 196 -3.43 -45.84 -26.83
N GLU A 197 -4.16 -45.17 -27.72
CA GLU A 197 -4.80 -45.84 -28.86
C GLU A 197 -3.77 -46.56 -29.74
N ILE A 198 -2.66 -45.90 -30.11
CA ILE A 198 -1.60 -46.52 -30.92
C ILE A 198 -0.98 -47.74 -30.22
N GLN A 199 -0.76 -47.67 -28.90
CA GLN A 199 -0.19 -48.80 -28.15
C GLN A 199 -1.12 -50.02 -28.13
N ASP A 200 -2.44 -49.82 -28.07
CA ASP A 200 -3.39 -50.92 -28.12
C ASP A 200 -3.52 -51.52 -29.52
N TRP A 201 -3.36 -50.73 -30.59
CA TRP A 201 -3.31 -51.23 -31.97
C TRP A 201 -2.08 -52.08 -32.29
N LEU A 202 -0.98 -51.95 -31.52
CA LEU A 202 0.27 -52.67 -31.74
C LEU A 202 0.36 -54.02 -31.01
N LYS A 203 -0.62 -54.37 -30.17
CA LYS A 203 -0.69 -55.64 -29.45
C LYS A 203 -1.49 -56.68 -30.24
#